data_AF-A0A840YQX1-F1
#
_entry.id   AF-A0A840YQX1-F1
#
_cell.length_a   1.000
_cell.length_b   1.000
_cell.length_c   1.000
_cell.angle_alpha   90.00
_cell.angle_beta   90.00
_cell.angle_gamma   90.00
#
_symmetry.space_group_name_H-M   'P 1'
#
loop_
_entity.id
_entity.type
_entity.pdbx_description
1 polymer ?
#
loop_
_entity_poly.entity_id
_entity_poly.type
_entity_poly.pdbx_seq_one_letter_code
_entity_poly.pdbx_strand_id
1 'polypeptide(L)' 'MERLEARARARGERAAADAASRLGEDVREAFPELTVDVEPEPVVVRGAGLGRRMLAEPGLRWLGGLLR' A
#
# COMPACT_ATOMS: atom_id res chain seq x y z
N MET A 1 -7.17 -31.48 -0.72
CA MET A 1 -6.24 -30.42 -1.16
C MET A 1 -6.96 -29.10 -1.39
N GLU A 2 -8.00 -29.04 -2.24
CA GLU A 2 -8.72 -27.80 -2.57
C GLU A 2 -9.21 -26.98 -1.36
N ARG A 3 -9.77 -27.62 -0.32
CA ARG A 3 -10.25 -26.89 0.86
C ARG A 3 -9.14 -26.22 1.68
N LEU A 4 -7.91 -26.72 1.60
CA LEU A 4 -6.75 -26.15 2.28
C LEU A 4 -6.19 -24.98 1.48
N GLU A 5 -6.11 -25.13 0.15
CA GLU A 5 -5.71 -24.06 -0.78
C GLU A 5 -6.67 -22.88 -0.72
N ALA A 6 -7.98 -23.12 -0.76
CA ALA A 6 -8.99 -22.07 -0.63
C ALA A 6 -8.88 -21.31 0.70
N ARG A 7 -8.58 -22.02 1.80
CA ARG A 7 -8.33 -21.40 3.11
C ARG A 7 -7.04 -20.61 3.14
N ALA A 8 -5.97 -21.13 2.54
CA ALA A 8 -4.68 -20.45 2.44
C ALA A 8 -4.82 -19.15 1.63
N ARG A 9 -5.51 -19.21 0.49
CA ARG A 9 -5.82 -18.06 -0.35
C ARG A 9 -6.64 -16.99 0.38
N ALA A 10 -7.76 -17.38 0.99
CA ALA A 10 -8.58 -16.43 1.75
C ALA A 10 -7.82 -15.80 2.93
N ARG A 11 -6.87 -16.52 3.53
CA ARG A 11 -6.02 -15.99 4.59
C ARG A 11 -4.95 -15.04 4.05
N GLY A 12 -4.38 -15.34 2.88
CA GLY A 12 -3.46 -14.46 2.16
C GLY A 12 -4.13 -13.15 1.72
N GLU A 13 -5.31 -13.24 1.11
CA GLU A 13 -6.09 -12.08 0.68
C GLU A 13 -6.45 -11.16 1.86
N ARG A 14 -6.86 -11.73 3.00
CA ARG A 14 -7.10 -10.95 4.22
C ARG A 14 -5.83 -10.31 4.75
N ALA A 15 -4.72 -11.05 4.81
CA ALA A 15 -3.45 -10.50 5.29
C ALA A 15 -2.94 -9.37 4.38
N ALA A 16 -3.13 -9.49 3.06
CA ALA A 16 -2.80 -8.45 2.11
C ALA A 16 -3.67 -7.20 2.31
N ALA A 17 -4.98 -7.37 2.49
CA ALA A 17 -5.90 -6.26 2.75
C ALA A 17 -5.60 -5.54 4.09
N ASP A 18 -5.27 -6.29 5.14
CA ASP A 18 -4.89 -5.74 6.44
C ASP A 18 -3.57 -4.96 6.33
N ALA A 19 -2.58 -5.51 5.62
CA ALA A 19 -1.30 -4.86 5.39
C ALA A 19 -1.46 -3.57 4.55
N ALA A 20 -2.27 -3.63 3.49
CA ALA A 20 -2.61 -2.48 2.65
C ALA A 20 -3.28 -1.35 3.46
N SER A 21 -4.21 -1.71 4.35
CA SER A 21 -4.92 -0.75 5.20
C SER A 21 -3.97 -0.05 6.17
N ARG A 22 -3.12 -0.82 6.88
CA ARG A 22 -2.10 -0.26 7.79
C ARG A 22 -1.12 0.65 7.07
N LEU A 23 -0.67 0.21 5.89
CA LEU A 23 0.21 1.01 5.05
C LEU A 23 -0.44 2.35 4.68
N GLY A 24 -1.72 2.33 4.33
CA GLY A 24 -2.46 3.54 4.03
C GLY A 24 -2.56 4.50 5.21
N GLU A 25 -2.75 3.97 6.43
CA GLU A 25 -2.77 4.76 7.66
C GLU A 25 -1.39 5.38 7.96
N ASP A 26 -0.32 4.58 7.94
CA ASP A 26 1.04 5.06 8.17
C ASP A 26 1.44 6.16 7.18
N VAL A 27 1.06 6.01 5.90
CA VAL A 27 1.32 7.03 4.87
C VAL A 27 0.50 8.29 5.09
N ARG A 28 -0.76 8.19 5.52
CA ARG A 28 -1.58 9.37 5.86
C ARG A 28 -1.04 10.11 7.07
N GLU A 29 -0.52 9.39 8.06
CA GLU A 29 0.08 9.99 9.25
C GLU A 29 1.40 10.69 8.91
N ALA A 30 2.28 10.02 8.16
CA ALA A 30 3.56 10.57 7.77
C ALA A 30 3.45 11.73 6.75
N PHE A 31 2.41 11.70 5.91
CA PHE A 31 2.25 12.64 4.79
C PHE A 31 0.78 13.11 4.67
N PRO A 32 0.30 13.96 5.59
CA PRO A 32 -1.10 14.42 5.64
C PRO A 32 -1.55 15.19 4.39
N GLU A 33 -0.63 15.71 3.60
CA GLU A 33 -0.90 16.39 2.33
C GLU A 33 -1.12 15.44 1.13
N LEU A 34 -0.92 14.13 1.31
CA LEU A 34 -1.12 13.13 0.27
C LEU A 34 -2.53 12.53 0.33
N THR A 35 -3.09 12.22 -0.83
CA THR A 35 -4.38 11.55 -0.94
C THR A 35 -4.14 10.05 -1.09
N VAL A 36 -4.19 9.33 0.02
CA VAL A 36 -3.91 7.89 0.04
C VAL A 36 -5.20 7.10 -0.13
N ASP A 37 -5.33 6.42 -1.29
CA ASP A 37 -6.41 5.49 -1.57
C ASP A 37 -5.90 4.04 -1.43
N VAL A 38 -6.64 3.22 -0.69
CA VAL A 38 -6.24 1.83 -0.45
C VAL A 38 -7.29 0.94 -1.10
N GLU A 39 -6.95 0.39 -2.27
CA GLU A 39 -7.76 -0.67 -2.88
C GLU A 39 -7.20 -2.05 -2.48
N PRO A 40 -8.05 -3.07 -2.35
CA PRO A 40 -7.66 -4.41 -1.88
C PRO A 40 -6.55 -5.05 -2.72
N GLU A 41 -6.47 -4.69 -4.00
CA GLU A 41 -5.31 -4.87 -4.87
C GLU A 41 -5.58 -4.03 -6.14
N PRO A 42 -4.71 -3.09 -6.56
CA PRO A 42 -3.45 -2.63 -5.94
C PRO A 42 -3.64 -1.47 -4.91
N VAL A 43 -2.67 -1.26 -4.02
CA VAL A 43 -2.64 -0.04 -3.16
C VAL A 43 -2.30 1.18 -4.02
N VAL A 44 -3.16 2.20 -4.07
CA VAL A 44 -3.01 3.36 -4.97
C VAL A 44 -2.77 4.65 -4.19
N VAL A 45 -1.51 5.04 -4.07
CA VAL A 45 -1.15 6.35 -3.47
C VAL A 45 -1.30 7.46 -4.53
N ARG A 46 -2.10 8.49 -4.25
CA ARG A 46 -2.29 9.66 -5.13
C ARG A 46 -1.87 10.95 -4.41
N GLY A 47 -1.40 11.94 -5.15
CA GLY A 47 -1.05 13.22 -4.55
C GLY A 47 -0.52 14.23 -5.55
N ALA A 48 -0.82 15.51 -5.30
CA ALA A 48 -0.28 16.59 -6.10
C ALA A 48 1.26 16.65 -5.93
N GLY A 49 2.00 16.42 -7.02
CA GLY A 49 3.46 16.45 -7.00
C GLY A 49 4.13 15.19 -6.44
N LEU A 50 3.42 14.06 -6.34
CA LEU A 50 3.95 12.78 -5.83
C LEU A 50 5.27 12.38 -6.51
N GLY A 51 5.37 12.49 -7.84
CA GLY A 51 6.59 12.15 -8.57
C GLY A 51 7.81 13.02 -8.19
N ARG A 52 7.59 14.33 -7.96
CA ARG A 52 8.65 15.24 -7.49
C ARG A 52 9.00 14.99 -6.03
N ARG A 53 8.01 14.68 -5.19
CA ARG A 53 8.19 14.33 -3.77
C ARG A 53 8.86 12.98 -3.57
N MET A 54 8.58 11.96 -4.39
CA MET A 54 9.32 10.69 -4.36
C MET A 54 10.83 10.86 -4.63
N LEU A 55 11.20 11.83 -5.45
CA LEU A 55 12.60 12.15 -5.72
C LEU A 55 13.25 12.95 -4.58
N ALA A 56 12.49 13.87 -3.98
CA ALA A 56 12.96 14.82 -2.96
C ALA A 56 12.88 14.28 -1.52
N GLU A 57 11.95 13.39 -1.22
CA GLU A 57 11.68 12.85 0.12
C GLU A 57 12.17 11.40 0.20
N PRO A 58 13.28 11.14 0.93
CA PRO A 58 13.83 9.80 1.09
C PRO A 58 12.82 8.81 1.68
N GLY A 59 11.95 9.31 2.55
CA GLY A 59 10.87 8.57 3.19
C GLY A 59 9.76 8.12 2.25
N LEU A 60 9.76 8.50 0.96
CA LEU A 60 8.83 8.00 -0.05
C LEU A 60 9.49 7.04 -1.05
N ARG A 61 10.82 6.87 -1.01
CA ARG A 61 11.55 6.00 -1.95
C ARG A 61 11.27 4.51 -1.75
N TRP A 62 10.94 4.10 -0.52
CA TRP A 62 10.62 2.71 -0.22
C TRP A 62 9.31 2.26 -0.89
N LEU A 63 8.34 3.17 -1.08
CA LEU A 63 7.11 2.91 -1.85
C LEU A 63 7.42 2.58 -3.32
N GLY A 64 8.39 3.28 -3.93
CA GLY A 64 8.84 3.00 -5.30
C GLY A 64 9.57 1.65 -5.45
N GLY A 65 10.11 1.10 -4.36
CA GLY A 65 10.74 -0.23 -4.34
C GLY A 65 9.76 -1.38 -4.19
N LEU A 66 8.58 -1.14 -3.60
CA LEU A 66 7.50 -2.12 -3.43
C LEU A 66 6.63 -2.29 -4.69
N LEU A 67 6.65 -1.32 -5.60
CA LEU A 67 5.89 -1.33 -6.86
C LEU A 67 6.63 -2.04 -8.00
N ARG A 68 7.71 -2.78 -7.72
CA ARG A 68 8.53 -3.47 -8.72
C ARG A 68 8.33 -4.98 -8.69
#